data_AF-A0A659V1B2-F1
#
_entry.id   AF-A0A659V1B2-F1
#
_cell.length_a   1.000
_cell.length_b   1.000
_cell.length_c   1.000
_cell.angle_alpha   90.00
_cell.angle_beta   90.00
_cell.angle_gamma   90.00
#
_symmetry.space_group_name_H-M   'P 1'
#
loop_
_entity.id
_entity.type
_entity.pdbx_description
1 polymer ?
#
loop_
_entity_poly.entity_id
_entity_poly.type
_entity_poly.pdbx_seq_one_letter_code
_entity_poly.pdbx_strand_id
1 'polypeptide(L)'
;MIEIVRIAAAKVGGLGAIALHLGIRHQAFYSWKRVPAERVLDIERATGISRHAQRPDLFGPEILADPASSQAGTGSGEEVPR
;
A
#
# COMPACT_ATOMS: atom_id res chain seq x y z
N MET A 1 -16.05 4.16 9.43
CA MET A 1 -14.77 3.43 9.54
C MET A 1 -14.70 2.47 8.37
N ILE A 2 -13.62 2.51 7.59
CA ILE A 2 -13.44 1.69 6.39
C ILE A 2 -13.02 0.26 6.73
N GLU A 3 -13.39 -0.68 5.86
CA GLU A 3 -13.18 -2.11 6.10
C GLU A 3 -11.70 -2.48 6.21
N ILE A 4 -10.85 -1.87 5.38
CA ILE A 4 -9.39 -2.09 5.42
C ILE A 4 -8.79 -1.81 6.79
N VAL A 5 -9.28 -0.81 7.53
CA VAL A 5 -8.79 -0.50 8.88
C VAL A 5 -9.18 -1.60 9.87
N ARG A 6 -10.37 -2.20 9.72
CA ARG A 6 -10.81 -3.30 10.58
C ARG A 6 -9.99 -4.56 10.33
N ILE A 7 -9.76 -4.90 9.07
CA ILE A 7 -8.92 -6.05 8.68
C ILE A 7 -7.48 -5.84 9.17
N ALA A 8 -6.93 -4.64 8.95
CA ALA A 8 -5.60 -4.25 9.43
C ALA A 8 -5.51 -4.42 10.95
N ALA A 9 -6.47 -3.88 11.69
CA ALA A 9 -6.55 -4.01 13.14
C ALA A 9 -6.61 -5.49 13.58
N ALA A 10 -7.43 -6.32 12.94
CA ALA A 10 -7.52 -7.74 13.27
C ALA A 10 -6.19 -8.47 13.09
N LYS A 11 -5.39 -8.11 12.08
CA LYS A 11 -4.08 -8.73 11.82
C LYS A 11 -2.99 -8.36 12.83
N VAL A 12 -3.02 -7.14 13.37
CA VAL A 12 -1.98 -6.66 14.30
C VAL A 12 -2.40 -6.69 15.77
N GLY A 13 -3.60 -7.21 16.09
CA GLY A 13 -4.09 -7.35 17.47
C GLY A 13 -4.91 -6.17 18.00
N GLY A 14 -5.44 -5.32 17.11
CA GLY A 14 -6.47 -4.33 17.42
C GLY A 14 -6.22 -2.94 16.83
N LEU A 15 -7.20 -2.05 17.02
CA LEU A 15 -7.16 -0.69 16.49
C LEU A 15 -6.06 0.17 17.15
N GLY A 16 -5.73 -0.09 18.42
CA GLY A 16 -4.64 0.57 19.12
C GLY A 16 -3.27 0.20 18.57
N ALA A 17 -3.05 -1.08 18.27
CA ALA A 17 -1.78 -1.57 17.72
C ALA A 17 -1.51 -0.98 16.32
N ILE A 18 -2.51 -0.98 15.43
CA ILE A 18 -2.35 -0.37 14.10
C ILE A 18 -2.14 1.15 14.19
N ALA A 19 -2.82 1.85 15.11
CA ALA A 19 -2.61 3.28 15.34
C ALA A 19 -1.17 3.58 15.78
N LEU A 20 -0.61 2.74 16.65
CA LEU A 20 0.78 2.84 17.13
C LEU A 20 1.77 2.63 15.97
N HIS A 21 1.58 1.60 15.14
CA HIS A 21 2.40 1.37 13.96
C HIS A 21 2.38 2.54 12.98
N LEU A 22 1.23 3.21 12.85
CA LEU A 22 1.05 4.37 11.97
C LEU A 22 1.48 5.70 12.58
N GLY A 23 1.84 5.72 13.87
CA GLY A 23 2.16 6.95 14.60
C GLY A 23 0.99 7.95 14.66
N ILE A 24 -0.25 7.48 14.65
CA ILE A 24 -1.46 8.32 14.69
C ILE A 24 -2.33 8.05 15.89
N ARG A 25 -3.22 9.00 16.18
CA ARG A 25 -4.28 8.79 17.16
C ARG A 25 -5.36 7.88 16.59
N HIS A 26 -5.87 6.96 17.39
CA HIS A 26 -6.98 6.07 17.03
C HIS A 26 -8.20 6.80 16.41
N GLN A 27 -8.49 8.02 16.88
CA GLN A 27 -9.56 8.88 16.34
C GLN A 27 -9.41 9.24 14.85
N ALA A 28 -8.18 9.21 14.31
CA ALA A 28 -7.92 9.53 12.91
C ALA A 28 -8.62 8.55 11.94
N PHE A 29 -8.80 7.28 12.31
CA PHE A 29 -9.48 6.31 11.44
C PHE A 29 -10.94 6.66 11.14
N TYR A 30 -11.59 7.43 12.01
CA TYR A 30 -12.99 7.80 11.84
C TYR A 30 -13.19 8.87 10.77
N SER A 31 -12.18 9.71 10.51
CA SER A 31 -12.23 10.71 9.44
C SER A 31 -11.89 10.13 8.07
N TRP A 32 -11.36 8.90 8.02
CA TRP A 32 -10.94 8.28 6.77
C TRP A 32 -12.15 7.75 6.00
N LYS A 33 -12.39 8.32 4.82
CA LYS A 33 -13.28 7.73 3.79
C LYS A 33 -12.56 6.65 2.98
N ARG A 34 -11.24 6.70 2.92
CA ARG A 34 -10.32 5.77 2.23
C ARG A 34 -8.96 5.82 2.92
N VAL A 35 -8.10 4.84 2.67
CA VAL A 35 -6.72 4.86 3.18
C VAL A 35 -5.93 6.01 2.51
N PRO A 36 -5.32 6.93 3.28
CA PRO A 36 -4.44 7.96 2.75
C PRO A 36 -3.26 7.35 1.99
N ALA A 37 -2.91 7.90 0.83
CA ALA A 37 -1.88 7.34 -0.04
C ALA A 37 -0.52 7.17 0.68
N GLU A 38 -0.15 8.17 1.48
CA GLU A 38 1.07 8.19 2.29
C GLU A 38 1.14 7.04 3.31
N ARG A 39 0.01 6.49 3.75
CA ARG A 39 -0.07 5.46 4.80
C ARG A 39 -0.23 4.04 4.27
N VAL A 40 -0.46 3.88 2.97
CA VAL A 40 -0.69 2.56 2.35
C VAL A 40 0.50 1.65 2.59
N LEU A 41 1.72 2.19 2.41
CA LEU A 41 2.96 1.43 2.59
C LEU A 41 3.20 1.06 4.05
N ASP A 42 2.85 1.93 5.00
CA ASP A 42 2.99 1.64 6.43
C ASP A 42 2.00 0.57 6.88
N ILE A 43 0.76 0.63 6.41
CA ILE A 43 -0.24 -0.42 6.66
C ILE A 43 0.20 -1.74 6.03
N GLU A 44 0.72 -1.72 4.80
CA GLU A 44 1.23 -2.91 4.12
C GLU A 44 2.37 -3.55 4.92
N ARG A 45 3.32 -2.76 5.42
CA ARG A 45 4.43 -3.25 6.26
C ARG A 45 3.96 -3.82 7.60
N ALA A 46 2.97 -3.19 8.24
CA ALA A 46 2.47 -3.63 9.53
C ALA A 46 1.56 -4.87 9.45
N THR A 47 0.79 -5.00 8.37
CA THR A 47 -0.32 -5.97 8.27
C THR A 47 -0.14 -7.01 7.16
N GLY A 48 0.78 -6.78 6.23
CA GLY A 48 0.91 -7.56 4.99
C GLY A 48 -0.28 -7.44 4.05
N ILE A 49 -1.16 -6.44 4.20
CA ILE A 49 -2.26 -6.19 3.26
C ILE A 49 -1.72 -5.46 2.04
N SER A 50 -1.87 -6.06 0.86
CA SER A 50 -1.40 -5.48 -0.40
C SER A 50 -1.99 -4.09 -0.66
N ARG A 51 -1.13 -3.17 -1.13
CA ARG A 51 -1.51 -1.81 -1.55
C ARG A 51 -2.64 -1.78 -2.59
N HIS A 52 -2.72 -2.81 -3.43
CA HIS A 52 -3.77 -2.98 -4.45
C HIS A 52 -5.14 -3.21 -3.82
N ALA A 53 -5.21 -3.96 -2.71
CA ALA A 53 -6.44 -4.14 -1.95
C ALA A 53 -6.81 -2.89 -1.12
N GLN A 54 -5.81 -2.17 -0.61
CA GLN A 54 -6.06 -0.96 0.18
C GLN A 54 -6.55 0.23 -0.68
N ARG A 55 -5.94 0.41 -1.85
CA ARG A 55 -6.17 1.53 -2.78
C ARG A 55 -6.12 1.04 -4.23
N PRO A 56 -7.13 0.28 -4.69
CA PRO A 56 -7.20 -0.14 -6.09
C PRO A 56 -7.27 1.06 -7.05
N ASP A 57 -7.80 2.21 -6.61
CA ASP A 57 -7.85 3.42 -7.44
C ASP A 57 -6.45 4.01 -7.75
N LEU A 58 -5.43 3.71 -6.94
CA LEU A 58 -4.06 4.21 -7.17
C LEU A 58 -3.17 3.15 -7.80
N PHE A 59 -3.22 1.94 -7.25
CA PHE A 59 -2.30 0.88 -7.62
C PHE A 59 -2.86 -0.03 -8.71
N GLY A 60 -4.10 0.23 -9.14
CA GLY A 60 -4.82 -0.65 -10.05
C GLY A 60 -5.29 -1.94 -9.35
N PRO A 61 -6.03 -2.80 -10.07
CA PRO A 61 -6.30 -4.15 -9.61
C PRO A 61 -4.97 -4.86 -9.34
N GLU A 62 -4.96 -5.78 -8.38
CA GLU A 62 -3.84 -6.68 -8.18
C GLU A 62 -3.74 -7.59 -9.41
N ILE A 63 -3.03 -7.12 -10.42
CA ILE A 63 -2.64 -7.95 -11.56
C ILE A 63 -1.61 -8.89 -10.96
N LEU A 64 -2.07 -10.05 -10.50
CA LEU A 64 -1.22 -11.20 -10.18
C LEU A 64 -0.28 -11.33 -11.37
N ALA A 65 0.98 -10.98 -11.16
CA ALA A 65 1.92 -10.69 -12.24
C ALA A 65 1.88 -11.80 -13.30
N ASP A 66 1.32 -11.47 -14.47
CA ASP A 66 1.88 -11.98 -15.71
C ASP A 66 3.36 -11.52 -15.72
N PRO A 67 4.34 -12.41 -15.99
CA PRO A 67 5.77 -12.12 -15.86
C PRO A 67 6.32 -11.06 -16.85
N ALA A 68 5.47 -10.24 -17.47
CA ALA A 68 5.82 -9.30 -18.52
C ALA A 68 6.21 -7.89 -18.04
N SER A 69 5.98 -7.52 -16.78
CA SER A 69 6.44 -6.20 -16.25
C SER A 69 7.88 -6.24 -15.73
N SER A 70 8.79 -6.80 -16.53
CA SER A 70 10.22 -6.53 -16.44
C SER A 70 10.62 -5.64 -17.62
N GLN A 71 10.10 -4.43 -17.78
CA GLN A 71 10.65 -3.44 -18.71
C GLN A 71 10.27 -2.03 -18.27
N ALA A 72 11.16 -1.36 -17.52
CA ALA A 72 11.41 0.09 -17.61
C ALA A 72 12.54 0.45 -16.64
N GLY A 73 13.78 0.13 -17.03
CA GLY A 73 14.95 0.45 -16.22
C GLY A 73 16.27 -0.01 -16.84
N THR A 74 16.58 0.40 -18.06
CA THR A 74 17.97 0.46 -18.54
C THR A 74 18.14 1.71 -19.40
N GLY A 75 18.54 2.81 -18.77
CA GLY A 75 19.32 3.84 -19.44
C GLY A 75 20.79 3.39 -19.46
N SER A 76 21.35 3.30 -20.67
CA SER A 76 22.77 3.32 -21.07
C SER A 76 22.71 3.05 -22.58
N GLY A 77 22.99 4.00 -23.48
CA GLY A 77 24.34 4.49 -23.71
C GLY A 77 25.09 3.46 -24.56
N GLU A 78 24.82 3.39 -25.86
CA GLU A 78 25.67 2.67 -26.82
C GLU A 78 25.74 3.49 -28.12
N GLU A 79 26.81 4.27 -28.18
CA GLU A 79 27.51 4.77 -29.37
C GLU A 79 27.66 3.67 -30.44
N VAL A 80 27.34 3.91 -31.72
CA VAL A 80 28.14 3.34 -32.83
C VAL A 80 28.02 4.20 -34.11
N PRO A 81 29.13 4.53 -34.80
CA PRO A 81 29.20 5.39 -35.99
C PRO A 81 28.98 4.65 -37.32
N ARG A 82 28.80 5.41 -38.41
CA ARG A 82 29.33 5.11 -39.76
C ARG A 82 29.58 6.38 -40.56
#